data_AF-A0A957J2B7-F1
#
_entry.id   AF-A0A957J2B7-F1
#
_cell.length_a   1.000
_cell.length_b   1.000
_cell.length_c   1.000
_cell.angle_alpha   90.00
_cell.angle_beta   90.00
_cell.angle_gamma   90.00
#
_symmetry.space_group_name_H-M   'P 1'
#
loop_
_entity.id
_entity.type
_entity.pdbx_description
1 polymer ?
#
loop_
_entity_poly.entity_id
_entity_poly.type
_entity_poly.pdbx_seq_one_letter_code
_entity_poly.pdbx_strand_id
1 'polypeptide(L)' 'MNETLQQTSPFLRACRGLTTDYTPIWLMRQAGRYMPEYRAIRAQHSMLEVIGTPELAAEFTLQPINAFGLDAAIIFSDIL' A
#
# COMPACT_ATOMS: atom_id res chain seq x y z
N MET A 1 14.66 10.84 -10.30
CA MET A 1 13.90 9.83 -9.53
C MET A 1 12.51 9.62 -10.13
N ASN A 2 12.27 8.96 -11.26
CA ASN A 2 13.08 8.43 -12.37
C ASN A 2 12.08 8.03 -13.48
N GLU A 3 12.23 8.51 -14.71
CA GLU A 3 11.46 8.01 -15.88
C GLU A 3 11.52 6.47 -16.00
N THR A 4 12.59 5.87 -15.49
CA THR A 4 12.80 4.42 -15.40
C THR A 4 11.73 3.70 -14.57
N LEU A 5 11.36 4.19 -13.38
CA LEU A 5 10.32 3.58 -12.54
C LEU A 5 8.94 3.67 -13.19
N GLN A 6 8.71 4.78 -13.90
CA GLN A 6 7.51 5.03 -14.67
C GLN A 6 7.37 4.10 -15.89
N GLN A 7 8.48 3.60 -16.44
CA GLN A 7 8.48 2.62 -17.53
C GLN A 7 8.35 1.18 -17.03
N THR A 8 8.81 0.87 -15.81
CA THR A 8 8.82 -0.50 -15.26
C THR A 8 7.61 -0.86 -14.40
N SER A 9 6.91 0.10 -13.79
CA SER A 9 5.73 -0.21 -12.96
C SER A 9 4.53 -0.63 -13.84
N PRO A 10 4.00 -1.87 -13.68
CA PRO A 10 2.84 -2.33 -14.45
C PRO A 10 1.60 -1.50 -14.13
N PHE A 11 1.38 -1.12 -12.87
CA PHE A 11 0.29 -0.23 -12.46
C PHE A 11 0.34 1.13 -13.19
N LEU A 12 1.48 1.82 -13.16
CA LEU A 12 1.59 3.15 -13.79
C LEU A 12 1.46 3.09 -15.32
N ARG A 13 1.94 2.01 -15.94
CA ARG A 13 1.75 1.76 -17.38
C ARG A 13 0.28 1.57 -17.73
N ALA A 14 -0.43 0.73 -16.97
CA ALA A 14 -1.85 0.50 -17.16
C ALA A 14 -2.67 1.80 -17.00
N CYS A 15 -2.38 2.63 -15.99
CA CYS A 15 -3.01 3.94 -15.80
C CYS A 15 -2.80 4.90 -16.98
N ARG A 16 -1.76 4.68 -17.80
CA ARG A 16 -1.43 5.50 -18.98
C ARG A 16 -1.91 4.89 -20.30
N GLY A 17 -2.64 3.77 -20.25
CA GLY A 17 -3.09 3.06 -21.44
C GLY A 17 -1.97 2.36 -22.21
N LEU A 18 -0.80 2.13 -21.58
CA LEU A 18 0.30 1.38 -22.17
C LEU A 18 0.11 -0.13 -21.97
N THR A 19 0.63 -0.94 -22.89
CA THR A 19 0.63 -2.40 -22.76
C THR A 19 1.37 -2.87 -21.51
N THR A 20 0.85 -3.89 -20.85
CA THR A 20 1.42 -4.53 -19.66
C THR A 20 1.43 -6.05 -19.86
N ASP A 21 2.38 -6.75 -19.24
CA ASP A 21 2.51 -8.22 -19.39
C ASP A 21 1.37 -8.98 -18.68
N TYR A 22 0.74 -8.33 -17.71
CA TYR A 22 -0.43 -8.81 -16.98
C TYR A 22 -1.27 -7.63 -16.50
N THR A 23 -2.52 -7.89 -16.10
CA THR A 23 -3.39 -6.88 -15.50
C THR A 23 -2.96 -6.59 -14.05
N PRO A 24 -2.46 -5.39 -13.73
CA PRO A 24 -2.02 -5.07 -12.37
C PRO A 24 -3.21 -4.96 -11.41
N ILE A 25 -3.01 -5.37 -10.15
CA ILE A 25 -4.03 -5.38 -9.10
C ILE A 25 -3.56 -4.67 -7.83
N TRP A 26 -4.48 -3.91 -7.25
CA TRP A 26 -4.42 -3.40 -5.89
C TRP A 26 -5.85 -3.35 -5.34
N LEU A 27 -6.00 -3.24 -4.01
CA LEU A 27 -7.31 -3.27 -3.38
C LEU A 27 -7.51 -2.04 -2.51
N MET A 28 -8.69 -1.42 -2.60
CA MET A 28 -9.10 -0.41 -1.63
C MET A 28 -9.13 -1.04 -0.24
N ARG A 29 -8.52 -0.37 0.75
CA ARG A 29 -8.35 -0.87 2.13
C ARG A 29 -7.56 -2.19 2.20
N GLN A 30 -6.55 -2.34 1.33
CA GLN A 30 -5.63 -3.49 1.37
C GLN A 30 -4.93 -3.67 2.71
N ALA A 31 -4.62 -2.59 3.44
CA ALA A 31 -4.16 -2.68 4.83
C ALA A 31 -5.38 -2.59 5.77
N GLY A 32 -5.68 -3.67 6.50
CA GLY A 32 -6.87 -3.68 7.33
C GLY A 32 -6.98 -4.83 8.33
N ARG A 33 -8.07 -4.78 9.11
CA ARG A 33 -8.34 -5.66 10.26
C ARG A 33 -8.37 -7.16 9.97
N TYR A 34 -8.45 -7.56 8.70
CA TYR A 34 -8.38 -8.97 8.30
C TYR A 34 -6.98 -9.56 8.52
N MET A 35 -5.94 -8.73 8.49
CA MET A 35 -4.55 -9.14 8.65
C MET A 35 -4.16 -9.25 10.14
N PRO A 36 -3.57 -10.37 10.60
CA PRO A 36 -3.13 -10.52 11.98
C PRO A 36 -2.05 -9.50 12.41
N GLU A 37 -1.09 -9.19 11.53
CA GLU A 37 -0.02 -8.22 11.75
C GLU A 37 -0.57 -6.78 11.95
N TYR A 38 -1.58 -6.40 11.17
CA TYR A 38 -2.30 -5.14 11.35
C TYR A 38 -2.95 -5.08 12.74
N ARG A 39 -3.63 -6.16 13.15
CA ARG A 39 -4.29 -6.23 14.47
C ARG A 39 -3.27 -6.17 15.61
N ALA A 40 -2.12 -6.80 15.46
CA ALA A 40 -1.07 -6.82 16.49
C ALA A 40 -0.53 -5.41 16.80
N ILE A 41 -0.34 -4.57 15.77
CA ILE A 41 0.11 -3.18 15.97
C ILE A 41 -1.04 -2.30 16.46
N ARG A 42 -2.26 -2.46 15.92
CA ARG A 42 -3.44 -1.71 16.39
C ARG A 42 -3.85 -2.03 17.83
N ALA A 43 -3.43 -3.17 18.38
CA ALA A 43 -3.64 -3.49 19.79
C ALA A 43 -2.74 -2.67 20.73
N GLN A 44 -1.63 -2.12 20.21
CA GLN A 44 -0.62 -1.38 20.97
C GLN A 44 -0.71 0.13 20.74
N HIS A 45 -1.22 0.56 19.59
CA HIS A 45 -1.26 1.97 19.19
C HIS A 45 -2.68 2.42 18.81
N SER A 46 -3.02 3.67 19.12
CA SER A 46 -4.29 4.28 18.68
C SER A 46 -4.29 4.57 17.17
N MET A 47 -5.46 4.83 16.57
CA MET A 47 -5.53 5.11 15.12
C MET A 47 -4.80 6.42 14.78
N LEU A 48 -5.02 7.45 15.60
CA LEU A 48 -4.38 8.76 15.44
C LEU A 48 -2.86 8.68 15.58
N GLU A 49 -2.38 7.86 16.51
CA GLU A 49 -0.95 7.61 16.68
C GLU A 49 -0.36 6.90 15.46
N VAL A 50 -1.02 5.84 14.97
CA VAL A 50 -0.55 5.11 13.78
C VAL A 50 -0.45 6.02 12.55
N ILE A 51 -1.45 6.86 12.28
CA ILE A 51 -1.39 7.79 11.13
C ILE A 51 -0.47 8.99 11.38
N GLY A 52 -0.26 9.36 12.64
CA GLY A 52 0.60 10.47 13.04
C GLY A 52 2.09 10.12 13.13
N THR A 53 2.44 8.83 13.20
CA THR A 53 3.81 8.34 13.22
C THR A 53 4.19 7.77 11.84
N PRO A 54 5.07 8.45 11.07
CA PRO A 54 5.42 8.06 9.70
C PRO A 54 5.90 6.61 9.58
N GLU A 55 6.65 6.11 10.56
CA GLU A 55 7.18 4.76 10.58
C GLU A 55 6.06 3.71 10.70
N LEU A 56 5.04 3.97 11.53
CA LEU A 56 3.88 3.10 11.68
C LEU A 56 2.97 3.14 10.44
N ALA A 57 2.75 4.33 9.88
CA ALA A 57 1.99 4.49 8.65
C ALA A 57 2.69 3.79 7.45
N ALA A 58 4.01 3.87 7.36
CA ALA A 58 4.81 3.17 6.35
C ALA A 58 4.71 1.66 6.52
N GLU A 59 4.84 1.14 7.75
CA GLU A 59 4.68 -0.28 8.05
C GLU A 59 3.30 -0.78 7.58
N PHE A 60 2.22 -0.06 7.90
CA PHE A 60 0.87 -0.43 7.48
C PHE A 60 0.69 -0.40 5.96
N THR A 61 1.30 0.59 5.31
CA THR A 61 1.28 0.73 3.84
C THR A 61 1.95 -0.46 3.15
N LEU A 62 3.04 -0.98 3.74
CA LEU A 62 3.86 -2.05 3.16
C LEU A 62 3.36 -3.46 3.48
N GLN A 63 2.65 -3.68 4.59
CA GLN A 63 2.14 -5.00 4.98
C GLN A 63 1.44 -5.76 3.83
N PRO A 64 0.48 -5.19 3.09
CA PRO A 64 -0.21 -5.90 2.01
C PRO A 64 0.70 -6.17 0.81
N ILE A 65 1.69 -5.30 0.57
CA ILE A 65 2.67 -5.49 -0.52
C ILE A 65 3.54 -6.69 -0.20
N ASN A 66 4.02 -6.78 1.05
CA ASN A 66 4.85 -7.89 1.51
C ASN A 66 4.08 -9.21 1.59
N ALA A 67 2.79 -9.17 1.96
CA ALA A 67 1.96 -10.36 2.11
C ALA A 67 1.44 -10.93 0.76
N PHE A 68 1.12 -10.06 -0.20
CA PHE A 68 0.39 -10.46 -1.42
C PHE A 68 1.05 -10.06 -2.73
N GLY A 69 2.13 -9.27 -2.71
CA GLY A 69 2.82 -8.84 -3.93
C GLY A 69 1.97 -7.95 -4.84
N LEU A 70 1.14 -7.08 -4.26
CA LEU A 70 0.28 -6.15 -5.03
C LEU A 70 1.12 -5.16 -5.84
N ASP A 71 0.56 -4.69 -6.97
CA ASP A 71 1.24 -3.84 -7.93
C ASP A 71 1.35 -2.36 -7.50
N ALA A 72 0.61 -1.97 -6.47
CA ALA A 72 0.60 -0.62 -5.94
C ALA A 72 0.34 -0.60 -4.43
N ALA A 73 1.01 0.34 -3.76
CA ALA A 73 0.75 0.70 -2.38
C ALA A 73 -0.16 1.93 -2.31
N ILE A 74 -1.11 1.91 -1.39
CA ILE A 74 -1.91 3.07 -1.01
C ILE A 74 -1.50 3.51 0.39
N ILE A 75 -1.15 4.78 0.55
CA ILE A 75 -0.68 5.35 1.81
C ILE A 75 -1.74 5.14 2.88
N PHE A 76 -1.35 4.55 4.00
CA PHE A 76 -2.21 4.41 5.16
C PHE A 76 -2.36 5.77 5.86
N SER A 77 -3.56 6.34 5.75
CA SER A 77 -3.96 7.60 6.37
C SER A 77 -5.47 7.63 6.55
N ASP A 78 -5.98 8.61 7.30
CA ASP A 78 -7.41 8.86 7.47
C ASP A 78 -7.77 10.27 6.97
N ILE A 79 -8.98 10.43 6.46
CA ILE A 79 -9.53 11.73 6.04
C ILE A 79 -10.40 12.22 7.20
N LEU A 80 -9.78 12.81 8.22
CA LEU A 80 -10.50 13.47 9.31
C LEU A 80 -10.98 14.86 8.89
#